data_AF-C5WCK2-F1
#
_entry.id   AF-C5WCK2-F1
#
_cell.length_a   1.000
_cell.length_b   1.000
_cell.length_c   1.000
_cell.angle_alpha   90.00
_cell.angle_beta   90.00
_cell.angle_gamma   90.00
#
_symmetry.space_group_name_H-M   'P 1'
#
loop_
_entity.id
_entity.type
_entity.pdbx_description
1 polymer ?
#
loop_
_entity_poly.entity_id
_entity_poly.type
_entity_poly.pdbx_seq_one_letter_code
_entity_poly.pdbx_strand_id
1 'polypeptide(L)' 'MKINEIHQLKIEDILPHRYPFLFIDRVLEFKKNKYICALKNISMNEQIFQGHFPKKKFFQGY' A
#
# COMPACT_ATOMS: atom_id res chain seq x y z
N MET A 1 9.55 21.43 -10.61
CA MET A 1 8.92 20.22 -11.18
C MET A 1 7.67 19.92 -10.38
N LYS A 2 6.50 19.74 -11.01
CA LYS A 2 5.28 19.34 -10.27
C LYS A 2 5.43 17.88 -9.86
N ILE A 3 5.41 17.62 -8.56
CA ILE A 3 5.32 16.28 -7.99
C ILE A 3 3.85 15.87 -8.08
N ASN A 4 3.57 14.75 -8.75
CA ASN A 4 2.21 14.23 -8.85
C ASN A 4 1.97 13.26 -7.68
N GLU A 5 1.29 13.72 -6.62
CA GLU A 5 0.93 12.93 -5.43
C GLU A 5 -0.54 12.44 -5.52
N ILE A 6 -0.82 11.24 -4.99
CA ILE A 6 -2.18 10.68 -4.90
C ILE A 6 -2.43 10.11 -3.49
N HIS A 7 -3.54 10.51 -2.87
CA HIS A 7 -3.99 10.03 -1.55
C HIS A 7 -5.00 8.88 -1.65
N GLN A 8 -5.13 8.09 -0.57
CA GLN A 8 -5.89 6.85 -0.48
C GLN A 8 -7.28 6.85 -1.14
N LEU A 9 -8.13 7.86 -0.88
CA LEU A 9 -9.48 7.90 -1.46
C LEU A 9 -9.47 7.80 -2.99
N LYS A 10 -8.54 8.51 -3.65
CA LYS A 10 -8.39 8.43 -5.10
C LYS A 10 -7.82 7.09 -5.56
N ILE A 11 -7.03 6.41 -4.73
CA ILE A 11 -6.46 5.10 -5.05
C ILE A 11 -7.57 4.05 -5.08
N GLU A 12 -8.51 4.10 -4.14
CA GLU A 12 -9.67 3.22 -4.11
C GLU A 12 -10.61 3.41 -5.31
N ASP A 13 -10.71 4.63 -5.84
CA ASP A 13 -11.48 4.89 -7.07
C ASP A 13 -10.80 4.32 -8.33
N ILE A 14 -9.46 4.27 -8.35
CA ILE A 14 -8.67 3.81 -9.49
C ILE A 14 -8.49 2.28 -9.47
N LEU A 15 -8.26 1.69 -8.29
CA LEU A 15 -7.99 0.26 -8.12
C LEU A 15 -9.23 -0.48 -7.62
N PRO A 16 -9.50 -1.70 -8.10
CA PRO A 16 -10.62 -2.51 -7.61
C PRO A 16 -10.35 -3.12 -6.22
N HIS A 17 -9.09 -3.14 -5.77
CA HIS A 17 -8.68 -3.73 -4.50
C HIS A 17 -9.28 -2.98 -3.30
N ARG A 18 -9.70 -3.72 -2.28
CA ARG A 18 -10.22 -3.21 -1.01
C ARG A 18 -9.58 -3.94 0.15
N TYR A 19 -9.82 -3.47 1.37
CA TYR A 19 -9.41 -4.19 2.57
C TYR A 19 -9.87 -5.67 2.52
N PRO A 20 -9.01 -6.64 2.88
CA PRO A 20 -7.64 -6.50 3.41
C PRO A 20 -6.51 -6.55 2.36
N PHE A 21 -6.81 -6.43 1.07
CA PHE A 21 -5.85 -6.61 -0.05
C PHE A 21 -5.42 -5.32 -0.77
N LEU A 22 -5.89 -4.14 -0.33
CA LEU A 22 -5.34 -2.87 -0.80
C LEU A 22 -4.02 -2.57 -0.06
N PHE A 23 -2.90 -2.68 -0.77
CA PHE A 23 -1.55 -2.50 -0.22
C PHE A 23 -0.88 -1.20 -0.65
N ILE A 24 -1.64 -0.16 -0.99
CA ILE A 24 -1.10 1.16 -1.35
C ILE A 24 -1.87 2.23 -0.57
N ASP A 25 -1.18 2.91 0.35
CA ASP A 25 -1.79 3.99 1.15
C ASP A 25 -1.63 5.35 0.45
N ARG A 26 -0.52 5.53 -0.26
CA ARG A 26 -0.19 6.80 -0.93
C ARG A 26 0.73 6.60 -2.12
N VAL A 27 0.58 7.42 -3.15
CA VAL A 27 1.57 7.58 -4.23
C VAL A 27 2.36 8.86 -3.97
N LEU A 28 3.67 8.75 -3.76
CA LEU A 28 4.56 9.87 -3.48
C LEU A 28 4.91 10.63 -4.75
N GLU A 29 5.23 9.90 -5.82
CA GLU A 29 5.49 10.47 -7.13
C GLU A 29 5.29 9.42 -8.23
N PHE A 30 4.98 9.88 -9.45
CA PHE A 30 4.98 9.00 -10.61
C PHE A 30 5.26 9.75 -11.91
N LYS A 31 5.78 9.02 -12.88
CA LYS A 31 5.91 9.45 -14.26
C LYS A 31 5.26 8.41 -15.17
N LYS A 32 4.21 8.84 -15.88
CA LYS A 32 3.44 8.01 -16.80
C LYS A 32 4.39 7.24 -17.74
N ASN A 33 4.14 5.93 -17.88
CA ASN A 33 4.92 5.00 -18.69
C ASN A 33 6.41 4.89 -18.30
N LYS A 34 6.81 5.29 -17.08
CA LYS A 34 8.18 5.15 -16.59
C LYS A 34 8.27 4.54 -15.20
N TYR A 35 7.71 5.21 -14.19
CA TYR A 35 7.81 4.76 -12.80
C TYR A 35 6.66 5.27 -11.94
N ILE A 36 6.49 4.62 -10.79
CA ILE A 36 5.65 5.06 -9.69
C ILE A 36 6.36 4.72 -8.38
N CYS A 37 6.41 5.67 -7.45
CA CYS A 37 6.90 5.49 -6.09
C CYS A 37 5.71 5.62 -5.14
N ALA A 38 5.45 4.56 -4.37
CA ALA A 38 4.29 4.47 -3.50
C ALA A 38 4.68 4.02 -2.09
N LEU A 39 3.82 4.32 -1.13
CA LEU A 39 4.01 4.05 0.29
C LEU A 39 2.91 3.11 0.78
N LYS A 40 3.34 2.09 1.53
CA LYS A 40 2.50 1.24 2.36
C LYS A 40 3.02 1.35 3.80
N ASN A 41 2.19 1.87 4.69
CA ASN A 41 2.47 1.83 6.11
C ASN A 41 2.21 0.42 6.61
N ILE A 42 3.12 -0.07 7.46
CA ILE A 42 3.00 -1.38 8.08
C ILE A 42 2.60 -1.16 9.54
N SER A 43 1.50 -1.77 9.96
CA SER A 43 0.99 -1.67 11.33
C SER A 43 0.72 -3.05 11.92
N MET A 44 1.06 -3.24 13.20
CA MET A 44 0.75 -4.49 13.92
C MET A 44 -0.76 -4.80 13.99
N ASN A 45 -1.61 -3.81 13.70
CA ASN A 45 -3.07 -3.99 13.65
C ASN A 45 -3.58 -4.62 12.33
N GLU A 46 -2.71 -4.90 11.35
CA GLU A 46 -3.13 -5.54 10.10
C GLU A 46 -3.42 -7.04 10.29
N GLN A 47 -4.45 -7.55 9.60
CA GLN A 47 -4.91 -8.95 9.71
C GLN A 47 -3.81 -9.98 9.44
N ILE A 48 -2.86 -9.68 8.55
CA ILE A 48 -1.76 -10.59 8.19
C ILE A 48 -0.94 -11.02 9.42
N PHE A 49 -0.79 -10.13 10.41
CA PHE A 49 0.00 -10.39 11.60
C PHE A 49 -0.69 -11.35 12.58
N GLN A 50 -1.97 -11.65 12.42
CA GLN A 50 -2.64 -12.68 13.22
C GLN A 50 -2.09 -14.07 12.88
N GLY A 51 -1.77 -14.32 11.61
CA GLY A 51 -1.33 -15.63 11.10
C GLY A 51 0.14 -15.72 10.68
N HIS A 52 0.83 -14.59 10.45
CA HIS A 52 2.17 -14.60 9.82
C HIS A 52 3.24 -13.88 10.68
N PHE A 53 3.86 -14.54 11.65
CA PHE A 53 3.46 -15.80 12.31
C PHE A 53 2.93 -15.47 13.71
N PRO A 54 2.09 -16.34 14.33
CA PRO A 54 1.45 -16.04 15.60
C PRO A 54 2.42 -15.56 16.70
N LYS A 55 3.59 -16.23 16.80
CA LYS A 55 4.65 -15.95 17.78
C LYS A 55 5.72 -14.94 17.30
N LYS A 56 5.74 -14.59 16.02
CA LYS A 56 6.73 -13.66 15.46
C LYS A 56 6.14 -12.94 14.26
N LYS A 57 5.88 -11.64 14.42
CA LYS A 57 5.20 -10.83 13.40
C LYS A 57 6.16 -10.50 12.25
N PHE A 58 5.80 -10.92 11.04
CA PHE A 58 6.51 -10.57 9.82
C PHE A 58 5.52 -10.11 8.77
N PHE A 59 5.81 -8.99 8.13
CA PHE A 59 5.09 -8.64 6.92
C PHE A 59 5.48 -9.67 5.84
N GLN A 60 4.50 -10.28 5.18
CA GLN A 60 4.80 -11.23 4.13
C GLN A 60 5.34 -10.47 2.92
N GLY A 61 6.62 -10.68 2.61
CA GLY A 61 7.14 -10.44 1.26
C GLY A 61 6.74 -11.63 0.38
N TYR A 62 6.25 -11.34 -0.83
CA TYR A 62 6.15 -12.34 -1.90
C TYR A 62 7.49 -12.43 -2.64
#